data_AF-A0A7C5AYK1-F1
#
_entry.id   AF-A0A7C5AYK1-F1
#
_cell.length_a   1.000
_cell.length_b   1.000
_cell.length_c   1.000
_cell.angle_alpha   90.00
_cell.angle_beta   90.00
_cell.angle_gamma   90.00
#
_symmetry.space_group_name_H-M   'P 1'
#
loop_
_entity.id
_entity.type
_entity.pdbx_description
1 polymer ?
#
loop_
_entity_poly.entity_id
_entity_poly.type
_entity_poly.pdbx_seq_one_letter_code
_entity_poly.pdbx_strand_id
1 'polypeptide(L)'
;MSAGVILLAAGTGMNMYGNIKKANAEAEAMEQTAYLKRIQASQMKGAAARESELVKRKGERIQGAQLSAIGRSGIDVSSGSALVQIAQTLADARDEAEAIRQAGSYRAFTTELEARFAEKRASSIRRAGLLNALGGGLEGAARIPQLTEQGYSSGGSTALTG
;
A
#
# COMPACT_ATOMS: atom_id res chain seq x y z
N MET A 1 -47.29 0.29 -27.50
CA MET A 1 -46.67 0.19 -26.16
C MET A 1 -46.55 -1.32 -25.90
N SER A 2 -45.44 -1.96 -25.51
CA SER A 2 -44.60 -1.76 -24.32
C SER A 2 -43.86 -3.09 -24.08
N ALA A 3 -42.66 -3.29 -24.65
CA ALA A 3 -41.84 -4.46 -24.33
C ALA A 3 -40.33 -4.21 -24.50
N GLY A 4 -39.92 -3.45 -25.53
CA GLY A 4 -38.50 -3.14 -25.79
C GLY A 4 -37.87 -2.15 -24.79
N VAL A 5 -38.64 -1.20 -24.25
CA VAL A 5 -38.12 -0.14 -23.37
C VAL A 5 -37.86 -0.65 -21.94
N ILE A 6 -38.62 -1.64 -21.47
CA ILE A 6 -38.45 -2.21 -20.11
C ILE A 6 -37.25 -3.17 -20.06
N LEU A 7 -36.98 -3.90 -21.15
CA LEU A 7 -35.80 -4.78 -21.27
C LEU A 7 -34.47 -3.98 -21.33
N LEU A 8 -34.48 -2.80 -21.95
CA LEU A 8 -33.30 -1.93 -22.03
C LEU A 8 -32.99 -1.19 -20.72
N ALA A 9 -34.01 -0.83 -19.94
CA ALA A 9 -33.83 -0.28 -18.59
C ALA A 9 -33.34 -1.34 -17.58
N ALA A 10 -33.70 -2.61 -17.77
CA ALA A 10 -33.18 -3.71 -16.97
C ALA A 10 -31.69 -4.04 -17.28
N GLY A 11 -31.28 -3.87 -18.54
CA GLY A 11 -29.89 -4.13 -18.99
C GLY A 11 -28.86 -3.11 -18.47
N THR A 12 -29.24 -1.85 -18.28
CA THR A 12 -28.35 -0.81 -17.72
C THR A 12 -28.16 -0.96 -16.20
N GLY A 13 -29.20 -1.38 -15.47
CA GLY A 13 -29.09 -1.63 -14.02
C GLY A 13 -28.12 -2.76 -13.64
N MET A 14 -28.09 -3.85 -14.41
CA MET A 14 -27.17 -4.98 -14.14
C MET A 14 -25.70 -4.61 -14.37
N ASN A 15 -25.39 -3.80 -15.38
CA ASN A 15 -24.02 -3.36 -15.68
C ASN A 15 -23.48 -2.39 -14.62
N MET A 16 -24.33 -1.50 -14.08
CA MET A 16 -23.97 -0.62 -12.95
C MET A 16 -23.64 -1.42 -11.68
N TYR A 17 -24.48 -2.40 -11.34
CA TYR A 17 -24.28 -3.24 -10.15
C TYR A 17 -23.00 -4.09 -10.25
N GLY A 18 -22.70 -4.65 -11.43
CA GLY A 18 -21.48 -5.40 -11.68
C GLY A 18 -20.20 -4.56 -11.49
N ASN A 19 -20.20 -3.33 -11.99
CA ASN A 19 -19.06 -2.41 -11.88
C ASN A 19 -18.82 -1.93 -10.44
N ILE A 20 -19.88 -1.64 -9.68
CA ILE A 20 -19.77 -1.26 -8.26
C ILE A 20 -19.23 -2.45 -7.44
N LYS A 21 -19.79 -3.65 -7.66
CA LYS A 21 -19.35 -4.86 -6.94
C LYS A 21 -17.89 -5.19 -7.22
N LYS A 22 -17.46 -5.09 -8.48
CA LYS A 22 -16.06 -5.29 -8.89
C LYS A 22 -15.13 -4.25 -8.25
N ALA A 23 -15.51 -2.97 -8.26
CA ALA A 23 -14.73 -1.90 -7.64
C ALA A 23 -14.61 -2.08 -6.11
N ASN A 24 -15.68 -2.52 -5.44
CA ASN A 24 -15.66 -2.81 -4.01
C ASN A 24 -14.75 -4.00 -3.68
N ALA A 25 -14.83 -5.09 -4.45
CA ALA A 25 -13.97 -6.26 -4.27
C ALA A 25 -12.48 -5.92 -4.48
N GLU A 26 -12.18 -5.08 -5.49
CA GLU A 26 -10.82 -4.60 -5.74
C GLU A 26 -10.32 -3.68 -4.62
N ALA A 27 -11.18 -2.80 -4.10
CA ALA A 27 -10.86 -1.95 -2.96
C ALA A 27 -10.60 -2.75 -1.68
N GLU A 28 -11.38 -3.79 -1.41
CA GLU A 28 -11.22 -4.68 -0.25
C GLU A 28 -9.90 -5.47 -0.33
N ALA A 29 -9.53 -5.97 -1.53
CA ALA A 29 -8.24 -6.62 -1.74
C ALA A 29 -7.05 -5.67 -1.46
N MET A 30 -7.18 -4.39 -1.83
CA MET A 30 -6.18 -3.37 -1.52
C MET A 30 -6.11 -3.04 -0.02
N GLU A 31 -7.25 -3.02 0.68
CA GLU A 31 -7.30 -2.85 2.14
C GLU A 31 -6.62 -4.01 2.88
N GLN A 32 -6.86 -5.25 2.45
CA GLN A 32 -6.16 -6.42 3.01
C GLN A 32 -4.65 -6.33 2.76
N THR A 33 -4.24 -5.88 1.58
CA THR A 33 -2.82 -5.65 1.27
C THR A 33 -2.22 -4.57 2.17
N ALA A 34 -2.96 -3.47 2.41
CA ALA A 34 -2.52 -2.41 3.31
C ALA A 34 -2.37 -2.92 4.76
N TYR A 35 -3.31 -3.74 5.22
CA TYR A 35 -3.26 -4.36 6.54
C TYR A 35 -2.03 -5.26 6.71
N LEU A 36 -1.76 -6.14 5.74
CA LEU A 36 -0.57 -6.99 5.75
C LEU A 36 0.73 -6.17 5.75
N LYS A 37 0.79 -5.08 4.96
CA LYS A 37 1.94 -4.17 4.97
C LYS A 37 2.15 -3.49 6.32
N ARG A 38 1.09 -3.10 7.03
CA ARG A 38 1.20 -2.56 8.40
C ARG A 38 1.74 -3.58 9.39
N ILE A 39 1.29 -4.84 9.29
CA ILE A 39 1.84 -5.93 10.10
C ILE A 39 3.33 -6.12 9.79
N GLN A 40 3.70 -6.17 8.51
CA GLN A 40 5.09 -6.31 8.10
C GLN A 40 5.95 -5.13 8.61
N ALA A 41 5.48 -3.90 8.50
CA ALA A 41 6.16 -2.73 9.03
C ALA A 41 6.41 -2.84 10.54
N SER A 42 5.41 -3.30 11.30
CA SER A 42 5.55 -3.55 12.74
C SER A 42 6.57 -4.64 13.03
N GLN A 43 6.53 -5.75 12.30
CA GLN A 43 7.51 -6.84 12.44
C GLN A 43 8.93 -6.38 12.10
N MET A 44 9.12 -5.54 11.08
CA MET A 44 10.41 -4.97 10.73
C MET A 44 10.97 -4.07 11.84
N LYS A 45 10.14 -3.22 12.47
CA LYS A 45 10.54 -2.43 13.64
C LYS A 45 10.97 -3.34 14.79
N GLY A 46 10.18 -4.38 15.07
CA GLY A 46 10.49 -5.35 16.13
C GLY A 46 11.76 -6.15 15.86
N ALA A 47 11.98 -6.57 14.62
CA ALA A 47 13.18 -7.30 14.21
C ALA A 47 14.43 -6.42 14.31
N ALA A 48 14.38 -5.18 13.81
CA ALA A 48 15.49 -4.23 13.89
C ALA A 48 15.83 -3.86 15.35
N ALA A 49 14.81 -3.72 16.22
CA ALA A 49 15.03 -3.48 17.64
C ALA A 49 15.76 -4.67 18.31
N ARG A 50 15.37 -5.91 18.00
CA ARG A 50 16.05 -7.10 18.51
C ARG A 50 17.48 -7.23 17.99
N GLU A 51 17.70 -6.96 16.71
CA GLU A 51 19.02 -7.03 16.09
C GLU A 51 19.98 -5.98 16.68
N SER A 52 19.50 -4.74 16.85
CA SER A 52 20.23 -3.68 17.55
C SER A 52 20.64 -4.09 18.98
N GLU A 53 19.72 -4.69 19.73
CA GLU A 53 20.00 -5.19 21.08
C GLU A 53 21.05 -6.31 21.09
N LEU A 54 21.00 -7.21 20.10
CA LEU A 54 22.00 -8.27 19.96
C LEU A 54 23.40 -7.72 19.67
N VAL A 55 23.50 -6.70 18.81
CA VAL A 55 24.77 -6.02 18.50
C VAL A 55 25.34 -5.35 19.75
N LYS A 56 24.50 -4.63 20.52
CA LYS A 56 24.93 -4.03 21.80
C LYS A 56 25.48 -5.07 22.77
N ARG A 57 24.73 -6.16 23.00
CA ARG A 57 25.18 -7.26 23.88
C ARG A 57 26.46 -7.92 23.39
N LYS A 58 26.63 -8.03 22.06
CA LYS A 58 27.87 -8.56 21.47
C LYS A 58 29.05 -7.62 21.74
N GLY A 59 28.85 -6.32 21.57
CA GLY A 59 29.85 -5.29 21.91
C GLY A 59 30.27 -5.35 23.37
N GLU A 60 29.30 -5.44 24.29
CA GLU A 60 29.56 -5.59 25.73
C GLU A 60 30.32 -6.87 26.08
N ARG A 61 29.99 -8.00 25.44
CA ARG A 61 30.72 -9.27 25.64
C ARG A 61 32.15 -9.18 25.14
N ILE A 62 32.37 -8.57 23.97
CA ILE A 62 33.71 -8.39 23.40
C ILE A 62 34.53 -7.48 24.32
N GLN A 63 33.96 -6.36 24.77
CA GLN A 63 34.58 -5.48 25.75
C GLN A 63 34.96 -6.24 27.03
N GLY A 64 34.04 -7.01 27.60
CA GLY A 64 34.31 -7.80 28.81
C GLY A 64 35.41 -8.83 28.62
N ALA A 65 35.45 -9.48 27.46
CA ALA A 65 36.51 -10.43 27.10
C ALA A 65 37.88 -9.74 26.93
N GLN A 66 37.92 -8.59 26.25
CA GLN A 66 39.14 -7.79 26.08
C GLN A 66 39.65 -7.26 27.42
N LEU A 67 38.77 -6.73 28.26
CA LEU A 67 39.14 -6.23 29.59
C LEU A 67 39.66 -7.36 30.49
N SER A 68 39.03 -8.54 30.44
CA SER A 68 39.48 -9.72 31.18
C SER A 68 40.82 -10.24 30.68
N ALA A 69 41.06 -10.21 29.37
CA ALA A 69 42.34 -10.62 28.78
C ALA A 69 43.48 -9.66 29.18
N ILE A 70 43.24 -8.34 29.12
CA ILE A 70 44.20 -7.33 29.57
C ILE A 70 44.48 -7.51 31.07
N GLY A 71 43.44 -7.63 31.89
CA GLY A 71 43.60 -7.83 33.33
C GLY A 71 44.40 -9.08 33.70
N ARG A 72 44.28 -10.17 32.92
CA ARG A 72 45.09 -11.39 33.11
C ARG A 72 46.53 -11.26 32.61
N SER A 73 46.77 -10.45 31.59
CA SER A 73 48.09 -10.29 30.99
C SER A 73 49.06 -9.44 31.82
N GLY A 74 48.58 -8.80 32.89
CA GLY A 74 49.38 -7.87 33.70
C GLY A 74 49.78 -6.60 32.94
N ILE A 75 49.24 -6.39 31.73
CA ILE A 75 49.41 -5.15 30.97
C ILE A 75 48.69 -4.05 31.74
N ASP A 76 49.41 -2.96 31.98
CA ASP A 76 48.85 -1.79 32.63
C ASP A 76 47.69 -1.23 31.79
N VAL A 77 46.47 -1.36 32.33
CA VAL A 77 45.25 -0.75 31.79
C VAL A 77 45.37 0.77 31.70
N SER A 78 46.37 1.40 32.36
CA SER A 78 46.69 2.81 32.20
C SER A 78 47.33 3.16 30.85
N SER A 79 47.82 2.17 30.08
CA SER A 79 48.30 2.41 28.72
C SER A 79 47.11 2.80 27.83
N GLY A 80 46.92 4.10 27.65
CA GLY A 80 45.72 4.69 27.02
C GLY A 80 45.35 4.08 25.65
N SER A 81 46.30 3.47 24.93
CA SER A 81 46.03 2.79 23.66
C SER A 81 45.08 1.59 23.78
N ALA A 82 45.17 0.78 24.84
CA ALA A 82 44.34 -0.43 24.98
C ALA A 82 42.90 -0.07 25.38
N LEU A 83 42.74 0.90 26.28
CA LEU A 83 41.42 1.43 26.64
C LEU A 83 40.76 2.18 25.47
N VAL A 84 41.53 2.93 24.68
CA VAL A 84 41.01 3.58 23.46
C VAL A 84 40.50 2.54 22.47
N GLN A 85 41.20 1.42 22.26
CA GLN A 85 40.75 0.37 21.34
C GLN A 85 39.45 -0.32 21.81
N ILE A 86 39.31 -0.56 23.12
CA ILE A 86 38.06 -1.07 23.71
C ILE A 86 36.93 -0.05 23.54
N ALA A 87 37.20 1.23 23.84
CA ALA A 87 36.21 2.30 23.72
C ALA A 87 35.75 2.49 22.28
N GLN A 88 36.69 2.42 21.32
CA GLN A 88 36.40 2.45 19.88
C GLN A 88 35.49 1.28 19.49
N THR A 89 35.81 0.05 19.92
CA THR A 89 34.97 -1.13 19.63
C THR A 89 33.55 -0.98 20.16
N LEU A 90 33.38 -0.37 21.34
CA LEU A 90 32.06 -0.13 21.93
C LEU A 90 31.31 0.99 21.19
N ALA A 91 32.01 2.04 20.75
CA ALA A 91 31.46 3.11 19.94
C ALA A 91 30.96 2.57 18.60
N ASP A 92 31.79 1.78 17.91
CA ASP A 92 31.44 1.15 16.63
C ASP A 92 30.20 0.25 16.78
N ALA A 93 30.13 -0.55 17.84
CA ALA A 93 28.96 -1.40 18.11
C ALA A 93 27.68 -0.59 18.41
N ARG A 94 27.81 0.59 19.04
CA ARG A 94 26.67 1.49 19.28
C ARG A 94 26.20 2.15 18.00
N ASP A 95 27.13 2.65 17.19
CA ASP A 95 26.85 3.27 15.90
C ASP A 95 26.18 2.27 14.95
N GLU A 96 26.67 1.03 14.92
CA GLU A 96 26.05 -0.06 14.16
C GLU A 96 24.63 -0.38 14.67
N ALA A 97 24.45 -0.48 15.98
CA ALA A 97 23.14 -0.72 16.59
C ALA A 97 22.14 0.41 16.31
N GLU A 98 22.59 1.65 16.24
CA GLU A 98 21.78 2.82 15.89
C GLU A 98 21.44 2.83 14.40
N ALA A 99 22.42 2.56 13.52
CA ALA A 99 22.21 2.44 12.08
C ALA A 99 21.17 1.35 11.75
N ILE A 100 21.21 0.20 12.43
CA ILE A 100 20.22 -0.88 12.29
C ILE A 100 18.82 -0.40 12.67
N ARG A 101 18.68 0.32 13.80
CA ARG A 101 17.38 0.88 14.21
C ARG A 101 16.87 1.91 13.23
N GLN A 102 17.74 2.77 12.72
CA GLN A 102 17.37 3.82 11.77
C GLN A 102 16.95 3.21 10.43
N ALA A 103 17.71 2.24 9.91
CA ALA A 103 17.37 1.51 8.69
C ALA A 103 16.05 0.75 8.83
N GLY A 104 15.84 0.06 9.97
CA GLY A 104 14.59 -0.62 10.25
C GLY A 104 13.39 0.33 10.36
N SER A 105 13.59 1.50 11.00
CA SER A 105 12.56 2.54 11.10
C SER A 105 12.22 3.13 9.73
N TYR A 106 13.22 3.38 8.89
CA TYR A 106 13.03 3.87 7.53
C TYR A 106 12.25 2.86 6.68
N ARG A 107 12.66 1.59 6.67
CA ARG A 107 11.96 0.52 5.94
C ARG A 107 10.51 0.33 6.42
N ALA A 108 10.29 0.41 7.73
CA ALA A 108 8.94 0.31 8.27
C ALA A 108 8.09 1.54 7.89
N PHE A 109 8.69 2.73 7.90
CA PHE A 109 8.02 3.96 7.47
C PHE A 109 7.64 3.92 5.98
N THR A 110 8.54 3.50 5.10
CA THR A 110 8.23 3.35 3.67
C THR A 110 7.14 2.32 3.44
N THR A 111 7.18 1.19 4.17
CA THR A 111 6.13 0.16 4.10
C THR A 111 4.78 0.69 4.59
N GLU A 112 4.77 1.50 5.66
CA GLU A 112 3.54 2.15 6.16
C GLU A 112 2.99 3.18 5.17
N LEU A 113 3.86 3.94 4.49
CA LEU A 113 3.46 4.84 3.41
C LEU A 113 2.79 4.07 2.27
N GLU A 114 3.37 2.94 1.84
CA GLU A 114 2.76 2.09 0.81
C GLU A 114 1.38 1.57 1.23
N ALA A 115 1.20 1.22 2.51
CA ALA A 115 -0.10 0.83 3.04
C ALA A 115 -1.12 1.98 2.93
N ARG A 116 -0.73 3.20 3.31
CA ARG A 116 -1.58 4.40 3.18
C ARG A 116 -1.91 4.71 1.73
N PHE A 117 -0.97 4.51 0.81
CA PHE A 117 -1.23 4.67 -0.63
C PHE A 117 -2.22 3.63 -1.14
N ALA A 118 -2.12 2.37 -0.70
CA ALA A 118 -3.08 1.32 -1.05
C ALA A 118 -4.50 1.66 -0.54
N GLU A 119 -4.65 2.17 0.68
CA GLU A 119 -5.95 2.63 1.21
C GLU A 119 -6.51 3.81 0.42
N LYS A 120 -5.67 4.81 0.09
CA LYS A 120 -6.07 5.93 -0.76
C LYS A 120 -6.52 5.44 -2.14
N ARG A 121 -5.83 4.47 -2.72
CA ARG A 121 -6.20 3.87 -4.00
C ARG A 121 -7.52 3.09 -3.88
N ALA A 122 -7.71 2.32 -2.82
CA ALA A 122 -8.97 1.62 -2.54
C ALA A 122 -10.15 2.61 -2.47
N SER A 123 -10.02 3.69 -1.70
CA SER A 123 -11.06 4.72 -1.60
C SER A 123 -11.32 5.43 -2.93
N SER A 124 -10.27 5.69 -3.73
CA SER A 124 -10.40 6.22 -5.08
C SER A 124 -11.12 5.25 -6.03
N ILE A 125 -10.85 3.94 -5.93
CA ILE A 125 -11.51 2.92 -6.75
C ILE A 125 -12.99 2.81 -6.38
N ARG A 126 -13.34 2.82 -5.09
CA ARG A 126 -14.76 2.85 -4.66
C ARG A 126 -15.48 4.08 -5.23
N ARG A 127 -14.86 5.26 -5.14
CA ARG A 127 -15.40 6.50 -5.71
C ARG A 127 -15.52 6.44 -7.23
N ALA A 128 -14.51 5.94 -7.92
CA ALA A 128 -14.54 5.78 -9.37
C ALA A 128 -15.60 4.75 -9.82
N GLY A 129 -15.76 3.64 -9.09
CA GLY A 129 -16.82 2.67 -9.33
C GLY A 129 -18.22 3.27 -9.18
N LEU A 130 -18.42 4.10 -8.14
CA LEU A 130 -19.67 4.82 -7.94
C LEU A 130 -19.92 5.87 -9.04
N LEU A 131 -18.90 6.66 -9.39
CA LEU A 131 -18.98 7.69 -10.44
C LEU A 131 -19.22 7.07 -11.82
N ASN A 132 -18.55 5.97 -12.15
CA ASN A 132 -18.77 5.25 -13.41
C ASN A 132 -20.16 4.61 -13.47
N ALA A 133 -20.68 4.12 -12.34
CA ALA A 133 -22.06 3.65 -12.29
C ALA A 133 -23.06 4.80 -12.50
N LEU A 134 -22.87 5.94 -11.83
CA LEU A 134 -23.71 7.13 -12.00
C LEU A 134 -23.62 7.72 -13.42
N GLY A 135 -22.40 7.89 -13.94
CA GLY A 135 -22.13 8.43 -15.28
C GLY A 135 -22.64 7.52 -16.40
N GLY A 136 -22.47 6.20 -16.26
CA GLY A 136 -23.05 5.23 -17.19
C GLY A 136 -24.57 5.19 -17.16
N GLY A 137 -25.19 5.48 -16.01
CA GLY A 137 -26.64 5.67 -15.90
C GLY A 137 -27.15 6.94 -16.60
N LEU A 138 -26.37 8.03 -16.53
CA LEU A 138 -26.66 9.30 -17.21
C LEU A 138 -26.45 9.24 -18.73
N GLU A 139 -25.40 8.60 -19.23
CA GLU A 139 -25.21 8.36 -20.67
C GLU A 139 -26.27 7.41 -21.25
N GLY A 140 -26.68 6.41 -20.47
CA GLY A 140 -27.82 5.55 -20.80
C GLY A 140 -29.12 6.33 -20.95
N ALA A 141 -29.36 7.35 -20.10
CA ALA A 141 -30.50 8.25 -20.21
C ALA A 141 -30.38 9.27 -21.36
N ALA A 142 -29.17 9.76 -21.63
CA ALA A 142 -28.89 10.73 -22.69
C ALA A 142 -28.96 10.14 -24.12
N ARG A 143 -28.87 8.81 -24.27
CA ARG A 143 -29.15 8.11 -25.56
C ARG A 143 -30.63 7.86 -25.84
N ILE A 144 -31.52 8.05 -24.86
CA ILE A 144 -32.98 7.89 -25.03
C ILE A 144 -33.60 8.96 -25.96
N PRO A 145 -33.22 10.26 -25.91
CA PRO A 145 -33.85 11.25 -26.79
C PRO A 145 -33.53 11.05 -28.29
N GLN A 146 -32.35 10.52 -28.66
CA GLN A 146 -31.99 10.34 -30.08
C GLN A 146 -32.72 9.18 -30.78
N LEU A 147 -33.22 8.19 -30.03
CA LEU A 147 -34.04 7.11 -30.59
C LEU A 147 -35.52 7.47 -30.72
N THR A 148 -35.96 8.58 -30.12
CA THR A 148 -37.37 8.99 -30.16
C THR A 148 -37.67 9.89 -31.38
N GLU A 149 -36.67 10.60 -31.92
CA GLU A 149 -36.85 11.43 -33.13
C GLU A 149 -36.70 10.68 -34.46
N GLN A 150 -35.97 9.56 -34.52
CA GLN A 150 -35.84 8.79 -35.77
C GLN A 150 -37.06 7.89 -36.10
N GLY A 151 -38.05 7.79 -35.20
CA GLY A 151 -39.24 6.95 -35.36
C GLY A 151 -40.42 7.59 -36.09
N TYR A 152 -40.34 8.87 -36.50
CA TYR A 152 -41.50 9.63 -37.03
C TYR A 152 -41.21 10.38 -38.34
N SER A 153 -40.52 9.78 -39.31
CA SER A 153 -40.47 10.35 -40.68
C SER A 153 -40.47 9.35 -41.85
N SER A 154 -40.94 8.11 -41.66
CA SER A 154 -41.18 7.19 -42.79
C SER A 154 -42.66 7.14 -43.17
N GLY A 155 -43.13 8.15 -43.90
CA GLY A 155 -44.53 8.17 -44.33
C GLY A 155 -44.85 9.19 -45.42
N GLY A 156 -43.94 9.43 -46.36
CA GLY A 156 -44.23 10.33 -47.48
C GLY A 156 -43.14 10.36 -48.53
N SER A 157 -43.21 9.47 -49.52
CA SER A 157 -42.74 9.71 -50.90
C SER A 157 -42.96 8.45 -51.74
N THR A 158 -44.19 8.22 -52.17
CA THR A 158 -44.46 7.49 -53.43
C THR A 158 -44.02 8.40 -54.59
N ALA A 159 -42.77 8.26 -55.02
CA ALA A 159 -42.28 8.75 -56.31
C ALA A 159 -42.14 7.51 -57.21
N LEU A 160 -43.04 7.34 -58.18
CA LEU A 160 -42.80 7.64 -59.60
C LEU A 160 -41.71 6.76 -60.22
N THR A 161 -42.12 5.58 -60.69
CA THR A 161 -41.53 4.88 -61.83
C THR A 161 -42.68 4.27 -62.64
N GLY A 162 -42.87 4.80 -63.85
CA GLY A 162 -43.93 4.44 -64.79
C GLY A 162 -44.25 5.63 -65.68
#